data_AF-A0A7J5UXZ5-F1
#
_entry.id   AF-A0A7J5UXZ5-F1
#
_cell.length_a   1.000
_cell.length_b   1.000
_cell.length_c   1.000
_cell.angle_alpha   90.00
_cell.angle_beta   90.00
_cell.angle_gamma   90.00
#
_symmetry.space_group_name_H-M   'P 1'
#
loop_
_entity.id
_entity.type
_entity.pdbx_description
1 polymer ?
#
loop_
_entity_poly.entity_id
_entity_poly.type
_entity_poly.pdbx_seq_one_letter_code
_entity_poly.pdbx_strand_id
1 'polypeptide(L)'
;MKAMKTQIFLISLLAVINLTSILQAQNNLPTSSENQITQLSELLSTGFQAQQPDAKNMLVTEDQLGVSGSFSLVYAKAIQSSFESKLSMPLGRDAIVAVINSSNPELNSLLKKGMNTNEMKEILHSNQHTVLFSNNFVWAQMSNFSQATITEPKIYAEKQAFITGIQSNTIGFCLLSEITDGSQKFISGIQLIPVDRNNNGEIDTNEDFYSNPQTFARALWLGKYPKALSQNILIVSQNANLNETETAFINWIFTQGQQMMADNGFVALNNHEQLAQLKAFNSPIDNPVNASNESTSNAWIVIMLIALGGIVIFGLFITWIFTDRTSPDESVELTTSGSFNLNSIQSPKGLMYDTTHTWAFMENDGMVKVGVDDFLHHIFGKIDQVKIHSTGKTFKKGESLTTFIHKGKQISIQSPVSGKIIAVNEAFSTKNPDVTSNWLYKIEPTNWKRESSFLLMVDSYTDWMKSEFNRFREFLNTTMHQHSPQHAYIALQDGGELQEGLMTGLEPAVWEDFQQQFLKASC
;
A
#
# COMPACT_ATOMS: atom_id res chain seq x y z
N MET A 1 -46.58 26.57 19.42
CA MET A 1 -45.50 27.08 18.55
C MET A 1 -44.36 27.83 19.27
N LYS A 2 -44.61 28.64 20.31
CA LYS A 2 -43.53 29.31 21.07
C LYS A 2 -42.63 28.35 21.86
N ALA A 3 -43.20 27.38 22.58
CA ALA A 3 -42.44 26.41 23.38
C ALA A 3 -41.48 25.52 22.55
N MET A 4 -41.91 25.11 21.35
CA MET A 4 -41.12 24.26 20.45
C MET A 4 -39.93 25.01 19.84
N LYS A 5 -40.07 26.33 19.58
CA LYS A 5 -38.94 27.18 19.14
C LYS A 5 -37.91 27.41 20.24
N THR A 6 -38.35 27.57 21.50
CA THR A 6 -37.44 27.71 22.65
C THR A 6 -36.63 26.44 22.92
N GLN A 7 -37.25 25.27 22.74
CA GLN A 7 -36.58 23.98 22.95
C GLN A 7 -35.56 23.67 21.85
N ILE A 8 -35.87 23.99 20.59
CA ILE A 8 -34.91 23.88 19.47
C ILE A 8 -33.75 24.86 19.68
N PHE A 9 -34.02 26.10 20.09
CA PHE A 9 -32.96 27.09 20.36
C PHE A 9 -32.07 26.70 21.53
N LEU A 10 -32.62 26.08 22.60
CA LEU A 10 -31.82 25.54 23.70
C LEU A 10 -30.93 24.36 23.26
N ILE A 11 -31.44 23.47 22.42
CA ILE A 11 -30.65 22.33 21.89
C ILE A 11 -29.55 22.84 20.96
N SER A 12 -29.83 23.83 20.10
CA SER A 12 -28.81 24.49 19.27
C SER A 12 -27.75 25.21 20.12
N LEU A 13 -28.17 25.88 21.19
CA LEU A 13 -27.26 26.62 22.07
C LEU A 13 -26.40 25.66 22.92
N LEU A 14 -26.97 24.56 23.44
CA LEU A 14 -26.18 23.50 24.08
C LEU A 14 -25.19 22.85 23.11
N ALA A 15 -25.60 22.61 21.86
CA ALA A 15 -24.71 22.05 20.84
C ALA A 15 -23.55 23.00 20.51
N VAL A 16 -23.80 24.31 20.40
CA VAL A 16 -22.77 25.32 20.14
C VAL A 16 -21.85 25.50 21.36
N ILE A 17 -22.40 25.52 22.58
CA ILE A 17 -21.60 25.57 23.83
C ILE A 17 -20.72 24.31 23.96
N ASN A 18 -21.25 23.13 23.60
CA ASN A 18 -20.51 21.86 23.57
C ASN A 18 -19.40 21.86 22.51
N LEU A 19 -19.64 22.41 21.32
CA LEU A 19 -18.60 22.57 20.30
C LEU A 19 -17.51 23.54 20.76
N THR A 20 -17.85 24.66 21.39
CA THR A 20 -16.85 25.61 21.91
C THR A 20 -16.06 25.06 23.09
N SER A 21 -16.64 24.22 23.93
CA SER A 21 -15.93 23.56 25.04
C SER A 21 -15.05 22.40 24.56
N ILE A 22 -15.45 21.67 23.51
CA ILE A 22 -14.59 20.69 22.82
C ILE A 22 -13.42 21.40 22.12
N LEU A 23 -13.67 22.53 21.46
CA LEU A 23 -12.63 23.37 20.84
C LEU A 23 -11.71 24.03 21.88
N GLN A 24 -12.24 24.48 23.02
CA GLN A 24 -11.42 24.99 24.13
C GLN A 24 -10.63 23.87 24.83
N ALA A 25 -11.17 22.66 24.93
CA ALA A 25 -10.44 21.49 25.41
C ALA A 25 -9.33 21.08 24.42
N GLN A 26 -9.57 21.19 23.11
CA GLN A 26 -8.53 21.00 22.09
C GLN A 26 -7.42 22.07 22.17
N ASN A 27 -7.77 23.32 22.48
CA ASN A 27 -6.82 24.44 22.54
C ASN A 27 -6.07 24.55 23.89
N ASN A 28 -6.52 23.87 24.95
CA ASN A 28 -5.89 23.87 26.28
C ASN A 28 -5.50 22.47 26.76
N LEU A 29 -5.34 21.50 25.85
CA LEU A 29 -4.70 20.23 26.18
C LEU A 29 -3.29 20.54 26.69
N PRO A 30 -2.95 20.17 27.95
CA PRO A 30 -1.56 20.20 28.37
C PRO A 30 -0.76 19.35 27.39
N THR A 31 0.40 19.84 26.96
CA THR A 31 1.32 19.30 25.95
C THR A 31 1.93 17.93 26.31
N SER A 32 1.20 17.05 27.01
CA SER A 32 1.68 15.73 27.44
C SER A 32 1.58 14.66 26.33
N SER A 33 1.71 15.03 25.06
CA SER A 33 2.24 14.15 24.00
C SER A 33 3.76 13.93 24.18
N GLU A 34 4.37 14.64 25.12
CA GLU A 34 5.80 14.81 25.37
C GLU A 34 6.54 13.66 26.09
N ASN A 35 5.96 12.52 26.50
CA ASN A 35 6.81 11.52 27.18
C ASN A 35 7.46 10.54 26.18
N GLN A 36 6.67 9.79 25.42
CA GLN A 36 7.22 8.68 24.62
C GLN A 36 7.91 9.12 23.32
N ILE A 37 7.36 10.14 22.64
CA ILE A 37 8.01 10.71 21.46
C ILE A 37 9.26 11.51 21.83
N THR A 38 9.26 12.19 22.98
CA THR A 38 10.47 12.89 23.48
C THR A 38 11.54 11.89 23.91
N GLN A 39 11.18 10.82 24.64
CA GLN A 39 12.10 9.72 24.97
C GLN A 39 12.70 9.11 23.70
N LEU A 40 11.87 8.88 22.66
CA LEU A 40 12.35 8.39 21.38
C LEU A 40 13.29 9.40 20.70
N SER A 41 12.96 10.69 20.78
CA SER A 41 13.77 11.76 20.19
C SER A 41 15.14 11.89 20.86
N GLU A 42 15.18 11.79 22.18
CA GLU A 42 16.42 11.76 22.97
C GLU A 42 17.26 10.51 22.65
N LEU A 43 16.60 9.34 22.58
CA LEU A 43 17.24 8.08 22.24
C LEU A 43 17.90 8.14 20.86
N LEU A 44 17.15 8.56 19.83
CA LEU A 44 17.65 8.65 18.45
C LEU A 44 18.73 9.73 18.32
N SER A 45 18.57 10.86 18.99
CA SER A 45 19.61 11.90 19.01
C SER A 45 20.90 11.39 19.65
N THR A 46 20.80 10.68 20.77
CA THR A 46 21.97 10.08 21.45
C THR A 46 22.62 9.01 20.58
N GLY A 47 21.82 8.18 19.91
CA GLY A 47 22.31 7.15 19.00
C GLY A 47 23.11 7.71 17.83
N PHE A 48 22.64 8.82 17.24
CA PHE A 48 23.37 9.50 16.17
C PHE A 48 24.62 10.23 16.69
N GLN A 49 24.50 10.92 17.82
CA GLN A 49 25.60 11.66 18.43
C GLN A 49 26.78 10.74 18.82
N ALA A 50 26.51 9.49 19.18
CA ALA A 50 27.55 8.50 19.43
C ALA A 50 28.43 8.22 18.20
N GLN A 51 27.91 8.43 16.99
CA GLN A 51 28.64 8.27 15.71
C GLN A 51 29.16 9.61 15.18
N GLN A 52 28.49 10.72 15.50
CA GLN A 52 28.79 12.09 15.08
C GLN A 52 28.75 13.03 16.30
N PRO A 53 29.82 13.12 17.11
CA PRO A 53 29.81 13.85 18.39
C PRO A 53 29.44 15.34 18.30
N ASP A 54 29.74 15.96 17.16
CA ASP A 54 29.48 17.37 16.88
C ASP A 54 28.03 17.64 16.44
N ALA A 55 27.25 16.59 16.10
CA ALA A 55 25.86 16.69 15.69
C ALA A 55 24.92 16.83 16.91
N LYS A 56 24.83 18.05 17.45
CA LYS A 56 23.94 18.39 18.57
C LYS A 56 22.56 18.83 18.08
N ASN A 57 21.54 18.61 18.91
CA ASN A 57 20.17 19.10 18.71
C ASN A 57 19.52 18.68 17.37
N MET A 58 19.79 17.46 16.89
CA MET A 58 19.17 16.97 15.66
C MET A 58 17.65 16.83 15.81
N LEU A 59 17.19 16.20 16.90
CA LEU A 59 15.78 16.19 17.28
C LEU A 59 15.53 17.12 18.46
N VAL A 60 14.51 17.95 18.33
CA VAL A 60 13.97 18.83 19.37
C VAL A 60 12.46 18.68 19.45
N THR A 61 11.87 19.19 20.51
CA THR A 61 10.41 19.28 20.66
C THR A 61 9.80 20.19 19.59
N GLU A 62 8.51 20.04 19.31
CA GLU A 62 7.83 20.77 18.21
C GLU A 62 7.92 22.30 18.40
N ASP A 63 7.83 22.79 19.64
CA ASP A 63 7.96 24.20 20.01
C ASP A 63 9.37 24.77 19.83
N GLN A 64 10.38 23.90 19.78
CA GLN A 64 11.79 24.26 19.59
C GLN A 64 12.27 24.13 18.13
N LEU A 65 11.42 23.58 17.25
CA LEU A 65 11.76 23.34 15.86
C LEU A 65 12.05 24.66 15.12
N GLY A 66 13.22 24.73 14.45
CA GLY A 66 13.67 25.93 13.74
C GLY A 66 14.29 27.01 14.64
N VAL A 67 14.25 26.83 15.97
CA VAL A 67 14.88 27.73 16.95
C VAL A 67 16.20 27.16 17.47
N SER A 68 16.18 25.93 17.99
CA SER A 68 17.35 25.29 18.62
C SER A 68 17.75 23.96 17.98
N GLY A 69 16.93 23.42 17.07
CA GLY A 69 17.19 22.16 16.38
C GLY A 69 16.51 22.04 15.02
N SER A 70 16.94 21.02 14.27
CA SER A 70 16.66 20.87 12.84
C SER A 70 15.39 20.06 12.55
N PHE A 71 15.07 19.09 13.41
CA PHE A 71 13.95 18.18 13.22
C PHE A 71 13.14 17.99 14.49
N SER A 72 11.88 17.60 14.33
CA SER A 72 11.04 17.13 15.43
C SER A 72 10.32 15.85 15.04
N LEU A 73 10.01 15.01 16.02
CA LEU A 73 9.14 13.86 15.85
C LEU A 73 7.74 14.21 16.33
N VAL A 74 6.74 13.90 15.54
CA VAL A 74 5.34 14.20 15.86
C VAL A 74 4.43 13.03 15.47
N TYR A 75 3.37 12.81 16.24
CA TYR A 75 2.28 11.97 15.75
C TYR A 75 1.49 12.73 14.70
N ALA A 76 1.23 12.12 13.55
CA ALA A 76 0.50 12.76 12.45
C ALA A 76 -0.87 13.32 12.87
N LYS A 77 -1.54 12.70 13.85
CA LYS A 77 -2.84 13.15 14.39
C LYS A 77 -2.73 14.20 15.51
N ALA A 78 -1.51 14.53 15.95
CA ALA A 78 -1.24 15.59 16.92
C ALA A 78 -0.85 16.91 16.24
N ILE A 79 -0.51 16.90 14.95
CA ILE A 79 -0.11 18.10 14.21
C ILE A 79 -1.26 19.11 14.22
N GLN A 80 -1.00 20.27 14.80
CA GLN A 80 -1.95 21.38 14.80
C GLN A 80 -2.14 21.89 13.35
N SER A 81 -3.36 22.27 12.99
CA SER A 81 -3.67 22.73 11.62
C SER A 81 -2.86 23.96 11.16
N SER A 82 -2.24 24.68 12.09
CA SER A 82 -1.38 25.85 11.84
C SER A 82 0.10 25.49 11.64
N PHE A 83 0.50 24.23 11.81
CA PHE A 83 1.89 23.81 11.66
C PHE A 83 2.21 23.54 10.19
N GLU A 84 2.95 24.46 9.57
CA GLU A 84 3.50 24.29 8.22
C GLU A 84 4.93 23.74 8.30
N SER A 85 5.10 22.45 8.01
CA SER A 85 6.42 21.86 7.78
C SER A 85 6.81 21.98 6.31
N LYS A 86 8.09 22.23 6.04
CA LYS A 86 8.66 22.20 4.68
C LYS A 86 9.19 20.82 4.30
N LEU A 87 9.49 20.00 5.30
CA LEU A 87 9.80 18.58 5.15
C LEU A 87 8.95 17.78 6.14
N SER A 88 8.29 16.74 5.65
CA SER A 88 7.52 15.80 6.47
C SER A 88 7.65 14.41 5.90
N MET A 89 8.16 13.47 6.69
CA MET A 89 8.40 12.10 6.25
C MET A 89 7.89 11.10 7.30
N PRO A 90 7.12 10.07 6.92
CA PRO A 90 6.77 8.97 7.81
C PRO A 90 8.03 8.25 8.29
N LEU A 91 8.22 8.17 9.61
CA LEU A 91 9.39 7.55 10.25
C LEU A 91 9.06 6.20 10.90
N GLY A 92 7.80 5.96 11.23
CA GLY A 92 7.36 4.74 11.89
C GLY A 92 5.90 4.82 12.31
N ARG A 93 5.47 3.88 13.15
CA ARG A 93 4.10 3.82 13.65
C ARG A 93 4.05 3.49 15.14
N ASP A 94 2.92 3.83 15.74
CA ASP A 94 2.48 3.34 17.05
C ASP A 94 0.97 3.03 16.96
N ALA A 95 0.39 2.48 18.01
CA ALA A 95 -1.04 2.21 18.09
C ALA A 95 -1.58 2.43 19.49
N ILE A 96 -2.78 3.01 19.56
CA ILE A 96 -3.57 3.04 20.78
C ILE A 96 -4.19 1.65 20.95
N VAL A 97 -3.98 1.06 22.11
CA VAL A 97 -4.44 -0.27 22.49
C VAL A 97 -5.21 -0.23 23.79
N ALA A 98 -6.21 -1.11 23.90
CA ALA A 98 -6.91 -1.36 25.14
C ALA A 98 -6.18 -2.44 25.94
N VAL A 99 -6.02 -2.22 27.24
CA VAL A 99 -5.28 -3.09 28.15
C VAL A 99 -6.10 -3.42 29.39
N ILE A 100 -5.85 -4.60 29.93
CA ILE A 100 -6.53 -5.13 31.11
C ILE A 100 -5.54 -5.88 32.00
N ASN A 101 -5.85 -5.97 33.29
CA ASN A 101 -5.04 -6.77 34.21
C ASN A 101 -5.19 -8.27 33.90
N SER A 102 -4.09 -9.03 33.93
CA SER A 102 -4.12 -10.49 33.76
C SER A 102 -5.01 -11.22 34.77
N SER A 103 -5.30 -10.60 35.91
CA SER A 103 -6.17 -11.13 36.98
C SER A 103 -7.62 -10.65 36.87
N ASN A 104 -7.99 -9.91 35.81
CA ASN A 104 -9.34 -9.43 35.62
C ASN A 104 -10.31 -10.60 35.33
N PRO A 105 -11.45 -10.72 36.02
CA PRO A 105 -12.41 -11.81 35.82
C PRO A 105 -12.96 -11.92 34.39
N GLU A 106 -13.04 -10.81 33.65
CA GLU A 106 -13.59 -10.76 32.30
C GLU A 106 -12.56 -11.09 31.20
N LEU A 107 -11.27 -11.20 31.55
CA LEU A 107 -10.17 -11.39 30.59
C LEU A 107 -10.44 -12.52 29.60
N ASN A 108 -10.80 -13.72 30.09
CA ASN A 108 -11.01 -14.88 29.21
C ASN A 108 -12.18 -14.68 28.23
N SER A 109 -13.20 -13.92 28.63
CA SER A 109 -14.31 -13.58 27.74
C SER A 109 -13.85 -12.58 26.68
N LEU A 110 -13.11 -11.55 27.09
CA LEU A 110 -12.61 -10.50 26.21
C LEU A 110 -11.55 -11.01 25.22
N LEU A 111 -10.70 -11.97 25.61
CA LEU A 111 -9.73 -12.60 24.71
C LEU A 111 -10.40 -13.44 23.62
N LYS A 112 -11.54 -14.08 23.92
CA LYS A 112 -12.28 -14.90 22.97
C LYS A 112 -13.18 -14.07 22.07
N LYS A 113 -13.94 -13.16 22.67
CA LYS A 113 -14.94 -12.34 21.98
C LYS A 113 -14.29 -11.17 21.23
N GLY A 114 -13.24 -10.59 21.81
CA GLY A 114 -12.76 -9.28 21.43
C GLY A 114 -13.67 -8.17 21.93
N MET A 115 -13.24 -6.94 21.63
CA MET A 115 -14.02 -5.72 21.81
C MET A 115 -14.24 -5.07 20.45
N ASN A 116 -15.48 -4.96 20.01
CA ASN A 116 -15.79 -4.24 18.78
C ASN A 116 -15.81 -2.71 19.01
N THR A 117 -15.93 -1.96 17.91
CA THR A 117 -15.93 -0.49 17.97
C THR A 117 -17.06 0.09 18.81
N ASN A 118 -18.25 -0.53 18.80
CA ASN A 118 -19.38 -0.02 19.58
C ASN A 118 -19.20 -0.32 21.07
N GLU A 119 -18.72 -1.49 21.42
CA GLU A 119 -18.42 -1.87 22.82
C GLU A 119 -17.33 -0.97 23.41
N MET A 120 -16.31 -0.65 22.61
CA MET A 120 -15.27 0.29 23.03
C MET A 120 -15.85 1.68 23.32
N LYS A 121 -16.83 2.14 22.52
CA LYS A 121 -17.55 3.39 22.79
C LYS A 121 -18.40 3.29 24.05
N GLU A 122 -19.14 2.20 24.22
CA GLU A 122 -19.98 1.97 25.39
C GLU A 122 -19.14 1.95 26.68
N ILE A 123 -17.98 1.30 26.69
CA ILE A 123 -17.06 1.29 27.84
C ILE A 123 -16.60 2.71 28.19
N LEU A 124 -16.32 3.55 27.19
CA LEU A 124 -15.93 4.96 27.40
C LEU A 124 -17.08 5.83 27.92
N HIS A 125 -18.33 5.40 27.73
CA HIS A 125 -19.54 6.09 28.21
C HIS A 125 -20.09 5.52 29.53
N SER A 126 -19.82 4.25 29.83
CA SER A 126 -20.42 3.54 30.95
C SER A 126 -19.63 3.72 32.25
N ASN A 127 -20.30 3.57 33.39
CA ASN A 127 -19.66 3.49 34.70
C ASN A 127 -19.37 2.02 35.13
N GLN A 128 -19.43 1.06 34.20
CA GLN A 128 -19.24 -0.36 34.52
C GLN A 128 -17.77 -0.66 34.87
N HIS A 129 -16.84 -0.06 34.13
CA HIS A 129 -15.40 -0.19 34.36
C HIS A 129 -14.79 1.15 34.74
N THR A 130 -13.73 1.13 35.53
CA THR A 130 -12.86 2.30 35.65
C THR A 130 -12.01 2.40 34.39
N VAL A 131 -12.12 3.49 33.64
CA VAL A 131 -11.31 3.72 32.45
C VAL A 131 -10.12 4.63 32.77
N LEU A 132 -8.92 4.20 32.39
CA LEU A 132 -7.69 4.98 32.54
C LEU A 132 -7.08 5.31 31.18
N PHE A 133 -6.42 6.47 31.08
CA PHE A 133 -5.64 6.86 29.91
C PHE A 133 -4.18 7.10 30.31
N SER A 134 -3.24 6.61 29.51
CA SER A 134 -1.81 6.73 29.80
C SER A 134 -1.26 8.15 29.64
N ASN A 135 -1.95 9.02 28.90
CA ASN A 135 -1.60 10.43 28.72
C ASN A 135 -2.76 11.20 28.04
N ASN A 136 -2.64 12.54 27.96
CA ASN A 136 -3.66 13.40 27.34
C ASN A 136 -3.85 13.13 25.85
N PHE A 137 -2.80 12.74 25.12
CA PHE A 137 -2.90 12.42 23.69
C PHE A 137 -3.82 11.22 23.47
N VAL A 138 -3.62 10.13 24.20
CA VAL A 138 -4.47 8.94 24.12
C VAL A 138 -5.91 9.27 24.52
N TRP A 139 -6.11 10.03 25.60
CA TRP A 139 -7.44 10.50 25.99
C TRP A 139 -8.12 11.31 24.88
N ALA A 140 -7.43 12.28 24.28
CA ALA A 140 -7.98 13.12 23.21
C ALA A 140 -8.37 12.28 21.97
N GLN A 141 -7.51 11.34 21.57
CA GLN A 141 -7.78 10.46 20.43
C GLN A 141 -8.97 9.53 20.70
N MET A 142 -9.07 8.97 21.91
CA MET A 142 -10.20 8.11 22.30
C MET A 142 -11.51 8.91 22.43
N SER A 143 -11.44 10.15 22.90
CA SER A 143 -12.59 11.06 22.93
C SER A 143 -13.09 11.38 21.52
N ASN A 144 -12.17 11.69 20.59
CA ASN A 144 -12.51 11.92 19.18
C ASN A 144 -13.08 10.66 18.52
N PHE A 145 -12.51 9.49 18.82
CA PHE A 145 -12.96 8.21 18.27
C PHE A 145 -14.38 7.85 18.73
N SER A 146 -14.66 8.07 20.01
CA SER A 146 -15.95 7.71 20.60
C SER A 146 -17.04 8.75 20.36
N GLN A 147 -16.67 10.01 20.13
CA GLN A 147 -17.57 11.17 20.20
C GLN A 147 -18.25 11.29 21.57
N ALA A 148 -17.65 10.68 22.61
CA ALA A 148 -18.16 10.63 23.96
C ALA A 148 -17.66 11.81 24.79
N THR A 149 -18.53 12.34 25.66
CA THR A 149 -18.08 13.17 26.78
C THR A 149 -17.67 12.25 27.92
N ILE A 150 -16.36 12.04 28.07
CA ILE A 150 -15.80 11.27 29.20
C ILE A 150 -15.83 12.19 30.42
N THR A 151 -16.69 11.88 31.39
CA THR A 151 -16.82 12.66 32.63
C THR A 151 -15.71 12.21 33.60
N GLU A 152 -14.85 13.13 34.03
CA GLU A 152 -13.70 12.87 34.92
C GLU A 152 -12.70 11.82 34.40
N PRO A 153 -12.02 12.05 33.27
CA PRO A 153 -11.03 11.10 32.75
C PRO A 153 -9.88 10.93 33.74
N LYS A 154 -9.55 9.68 34.08
CA LYS A 154 -8.35 9.36 34.89
C LYS A 154 -7.15 9.22 33.98
N ILE A 155 -6.44 10.34 33.82
CA ILE A 155 -5.24 10.44 32.98
C ILE A 155 -4.00 10.39 33.88
N TYR A 156 -3.03 9.56 33.53
CA TYR A 156 -1.74 9.48 34.22
C TYR A 156 -0.67 10.19 33.40
N ALA A 157 0.30 10.82 34.05
CA ALA A 157 1.50 11.37 33.39
C ALA A 157 2.68 10.39 33.40
N GLU A 158 2.70 9.52 34.42
CA GLU A 158 3.78 8.57 34.69
C GLU A 158 3.38 7.16 34.26
N LYS A 159 4.20 6.53 33.41
CA LYS A 159 3.97 5.15 32.92
C LYS A 159 3.76 4.17 34.06
N GLN A 160 4.58 4.20 35.11
CA GLN A 160 4.47 3.25 36.22
C GLN A 160 3.16 3.43 37.01
N ALA A 161 2.70 4.68 37.17
CA ALA A 161 1.44 4.97 37.86
C ALA A 161 0.24 4.48 37.03
N PHE A 162 0.27 4.65 35.71
CA PHE A 162 -0.73 4.09 34.80
C PHE A 162 -0.81 2.56 34.93
N ILE A 163 0.33 1.86 34.81
CA ILE A 163 0.38 0.39 34.88
C ILE A 163 -0.15 -0.12 36.23
N THR A 164 0.25 0.54 37.33
CA THR A 164 -0.19 0.16 38.68
C THR A 164 -1.70 0.43 38.89
N GLY A 165 -2.26 1.40 38.17
CA GLY A 165 -3.69 1.72 38.19
C GLY A 165 -4.59 0.68 37.49
N ILE A 166 -4.02 -0.16 36.60
CA ILE A 166 -4.78 -1.21 35.90
C ILE A 166 -5.05 -2.39 36.87
N GLN A 167 -6.06 -2.21 37.69
CA GLN A 167 -6.56 -3.19 38.66
C GLN A 167 -7.67 -4.08 38.07
N SER A 168 -8.27 -4.95 38.89
CA SER A 168 -9.21 -6.00 38.45
C SER A 168 -10.54 -5.50 37.87
N ASN A 169 -10.92 -4.22 38.04
CA ASN A 169 -12.11 -3.63 37.40
C ASN A 169 -11.76 -2.46 36.46
N THR A 170 -10.51 -2.45 35.98
CA THR A 170 -9.97 -1.34 35.21
C THR A 170 -9.69 -1.76 33.77
N ILE A 171 -10.04 -0.88 32.84
CA ILE A 171 -9.60 -0.95 31.44
C ILE A 171 -8.73 0.28 31.18
N GLY A 172 -7.50 0.06 30.74
CA GLY A 172 -6.59 1.13 30.35
C GLY A 172 -6.58 1.31 28.83
N PHE A 173 -6.36 2.54 28.38
CA PHE A 173 -5.99 2.84 27.01
C PHE A 173 -4.60 3.48 27.01
N CYS A 174 -3.69 2.94 26.22
CA CYS A 174 -2.32 3.42 26.10
C CYS A 174 -1.76 3.23 24.70
N LEU A 175 -0.55 3.72 24.46
CA LEU A 175 0.22 3.39 23.27
C LEU A 175 0.86 1.99 23.42
N LEU A 176 1.06 1.30 22.30
CA LEU A 176 1.71 -0.01 22.26
C LEU A 176 3.16 0.07 22.77
N SER A 177 3.87 1.14 22.40
CA SER A 177 5.24 1.41 22.86
C SER A 177 5.33 1.56 24.38
N GLU A 178 4.29 2.06 25.05
CA GLU A 178 4.27 2.25 26.50
C GLU A 178 4.20 0.93 27.27
N ILE A 179 3.68 -0.14 26.66
CA ILE A 179 3.55 -1.46 27.29
C ILE A 179 4.46 -2.52 26.70
N THR A 180 5.34 -2.14 25.78
CA THR A 180 6.38 -3.00 25.25
C THR A 180 7.68 -2.73 25.98
N ASP A 181 8.37 -3.78 26.41
CA ASP A 181 9.69 -3.68 27.01
C ASP A 181 10.82 -3.75 25.95
N GLY A 182 12.05 -3.44 26.37
CA GLY A 182 13.23 -3.50 25.50
C GLY A 182 13.58 -4.90 24.97
N SER A 183 12.92 -5.94 25.47
CA SER A 183 13.06 -7.33 25.00
C SER A 183 11.94 -7.74 24.05
N GLN A 184 11.16 -6.78 23.55
CA GLN A 184 10.00 -7.01 22.68
C GLN A 184 8.96 -7.93 23.31
N LYS A 185 8.68 -7.73 24.61
CA LYS A 185 7.59 -8.40 25.31
C LYS A 185 6.64 -7.38 25.91
N PHE A 186 5.39 -7.78 26.09
CA PHE A 186 4.46 -6.97 26.86
C PHE A 186 4.80 -7.02 28.34
N ILE A 187 4.57 -5.91 29.05
CA ILE A 187 4.76 -5.83 30.50
C ILE A 187 3.96 -6.92 31.21
N SER A 188 4.60 -7.61 32.16
CA SER A 188 3.97 -8.68 32.95
C SER A 188 2.75 -8.19 33.72
N GLY A 189 1.71 -9.01 33.78
CA GLY A 189 0.46 -8.70 34.49
C GLY A 189 -0.52 -7.81 33.71
N ILE A 190 -0.15 -7.35 32.51
CA ILE A 190 -1.01 -6.64 31.58
C ILE A 190 -1.26 -7.51 30.35
N GLN A 191 -2.49 -7.48 29.84
CA GLN A 191 -2.89 -8.14 28.59
C GLN A 191 -3.55 -7.12 27.67
N LEU A 192 -3.32 -7.27 26.37
CA LEU A 192 -4.07 -6.53 25.36
C LEU A 192 -5.49 -7.09 25.28
N ILE A 193 -6.47 -6.20 25.12
CA ILE A 193 -7.82 -6.61 24.73
C ILE A 193 -7.89 -6.62 23.20
N PRO A 194 -8.17 -7.79 22.58
CA PRO A 194 -8.31 -7.88 21.14
C PRO A 194 -9.45 -7.02 20.61
N VAL A 195 -9.33 -6.56 19.37
CA VAL A 195 -10.40 -5.84 18.68
C VAL A 195 -11.11 -6.79 17.73
N ASP A 196 -12.40 -6.98 17.98
CA ASP A 196 -13.31 -7.62 17.02
C ASP A 196 -13.63 -6.60 15.92
N ARG A 197 -12.98 -6.75 14.78
CA ARG A 197 -13.03 -5.78 13.69
C ARG A 197 -14.16 -6.09 12.72
N ASN A 198 -14.44 -7.36 12.47
CA ASN A 198 -15.51 -7.79 11.57
C ASN A 198 -16.88 -7.83 12.27
N ASN A 199 -16.92 -7.62 13.59
CA ASN A 199 -18.11 -7.56 14.44
C ASN A 199 -18.88 -8.89 14.45
N ASN A 200 -18.16 -10.02 14.45
CA ASN A 200 -18.73 -11.37 14.52
C ASN A 200 -18.83 -11.89 15.97
N GLY A 201 -18.28 -11.18 16.96
CA GLY A 201 -18.25 -11.56 18.37
C GLY A 201 -17.24 -12.67 18.71
N GLU A 202 -16.25 -12.93 17.87
CA GLU A 202 -15.19 -13.91 18.09
C GLU A 202 -13.87 -13.51 17.41
N ILE A 203 -12.78 -13.51 18.17
CA ILE A 203 -11.43 -13.28 17.64
C ILE A 203 -10.99 -14.50 16.83
N ASP A 204 -11.00 -14.32 15.51
CA ASP A 204 -10.59 -15.33 14.56
C ASP A 204 -9.09 -15.20 14.19
N THR A 205 -8.60 -16.10 13.34
CA THR A 205 -7.20 -16.08 12.86
C THR A 205 -6.79 -14.79 12.12
N ASN A 206 -7.74 -13.98 11.68
CA ASN A 206 -7.51 -12.70 11.02
C ASN A 206 -7.32 -11.56 12.01
N GLU A 207 -7.73 -11.75 13.26
CA GLU A 207 -7.70 -10.79 14.37
C GLU A 207 -6.73 -11.25 15.49
N ASP A 208 -6.39 -12.53 15.57
CA ASP A 208 -5.45 -13.07 16.56
C ASP A 208 -3.98 -12.71 16.24
N PHE A 209 -3.57 -11.51 16.65
CA PHE A 209 -2.20 -11.02 16.53
C PHE A 209 -1.70 -10.32 17.81
N TYR A 210 -2.36 -10.55 18.94
CA TYR A 210 -2.13 -9.86 20.21
C TYR A 210 -1.13 -10.58 21.13
N SER A 211 -0.53 -11.67 20.67
CA SER A 211 0.34 -12.54 21.49
C SER A 211 1.69 -11.94 21.85
N ASN A 212 2.26 -11.10 20.98
CA ASN A 212 3.54 -10.43 21.20
C ASN A 212 3.67 -9.16 20.34
N PRO A 213 4.54 -8.20 20.73
CA PRO A 213 4.77 -6.95 20.01
C PRO A 213 5.10 -7.12 18.53
N GLN A 214 5.92 -8.12 18.15
CA GLN A 214 6.33 -8.30 16.75
C GLN A 214 5.16 -8.75 15.85
N THR A 215 4.31 -9.64 16.36
CA THR A 215 3.11 -10.10 15.65
C THR A 215 2.12 -8.97 15.51
N PHE A 216 1.95 -8.15 16.56
CA PHE A 216 1.12 -6.96 16.53
C PHE A 216 1.66 -5.90 15.56
N ALA A 217 2.97 -5.65 15.58
CA ALA A 217 3.63 -4.76 14.64
C ALA A 217 3.36 -5.21 13.20
N ARG A 218 3.55 -6.50 12.89
CA ARG A 218 3.22 -7.07 11.57
C ARG A 218 1.73 -6.92 11.22
N ALA A 219 0.84 -6.98 12.18
CA ALA A 219 -0.58 -6.73 11.94
C ALA A 219 -0.87 -5.25 11.59
N LEU A 220 -0.17 -4.30 12.24
CA LEU A 220 -0.23 -2.88 11.85
C LEU A 220 0.31 -2.67 10.43
N TRP A 221 1.42 -3.32 10.07
CA TRP A 221 1.98 -3.34 8.72
C TRP A 221 0.96 -3.78 7.67
N LEU A 222 0.25 -4.86 7.96
CA LEU A 222 -0.75 -5.45 7.08
C LEU A 222 -2.11 -4.73 7.14
N GLY A 223 -2.23 -3.64 7.90
CA GLY A 223 -3.48 -2.90 8.06
C GLY A 223 -4.59 -3.72 8.72
N LYS A 224 -4.25 -4.74 9.52
CA LYS A 224 -5.20 -5.61 10.23
C LYS A 224 -5.82 -4.91 11.45
N TYR A 225 -5.08 -4.02 12.12
CA TYR A 225 -5.58 -3.22 13.24
C TYR A 225 -6.35 -1.97 12.77
N PRO A 226 -7.34 -1.45 13.52
CA PRO A 226 -8.12 -0.28 13.09
C PRO A 226 -7.27 0.97 12.86
N LYS A 227 -7.36 1.54 11.64
CA LYS A 227 -6.65 2.78 11.25
C LYS A 227 -6.94 3.95 12.19
N ALA A 228 -8.13 4.01 12.76
CA ALA A 228 -8.52 5.05 13.72
C ALA A 228 -7.66 5.02 15.00
N LEU A 229 -7.15 3.85 15.38
CA LEU A 229 -6.32 3.64 16.57
C LEU A 229 -4.82 3.56 16.23
N SER A 230 -4.46 3.30 14.97
CA SER A 230 -3.07 3.40 14.49
C SER A 230 -2.60 4.85 14.33
N GLN A 231 -1.32 5.12 14.59
CA GLN A 231 -0.70 6.43 14.51
C GLN A 231 0.57 6.37 13.67
N ASN A 232 0.72 7.29 12.71
CA ASN A 232 2.01 7.48 12.04
C ASN A 232 2.87 8.43 12.87
N ILE A 233 4.14 8.09 13.04
CA ILE A 233 5.18 8.97 13.56
C ILE A 233 5.82 9.62 12.34
N LEU A 234 5.85 10.95 12.32
CA LEU A 234 6.49 11.72 11.27
C LEU A 234 7.74 12.37 11.83
N ILE A 235 8.80 12.43 11.02
CA ILE A 235 9.88 13.40 11.21
C ILE A 235 9.56 14.65 10.38
N VAL A 236 9.63 15.82 11.01
CA VAL A 236 9.28 17.11 10.39
C VAL A 236 10.41 18.12 10.53
N SER A 237 10.53 19.00 9.53
CA SER A 237 11.42 20.17 9.58
C SER A 237 10.76 21.40 8.96
N GLN A 238 11.14 22.58 9.47
CA GLN A 238 10.82 23.87 8.85
C GLN A 238 11.76 24.23 7.69
N ASN A 239 12.84 23.47 7.50
CA ASN A 239 13.82 23.67 6.44
C ASN A 239 13.73 22.52 5.42
N ALA A 240 13.57 22.86 4.14
CA ALA A 240 13.65 21.90 3.04
C ALA A 240 15.10 21.66 2.57
N ASN A 241 15.96 22.65 2.77
CA ASN A 241 17.38 22.58 2.38
C ASN A 241 18.19 22.17 3.60
N LEU A 242 18.60 20.91 3.63
CA LEU A 242 19.36 20.34 4.73
C LEU A 242 20.86 20.46 4.48
N ASN A 243 21.62 20.73 5.53
CA ASN A 243 23.08 20.67 5.51
C ASN A 243 23.58 19.21 5.51
N GLU A 244 24.89 19.02 5.41
CA GLU A 244 25.51 17.69 5.35
C GLU A 244 25.20 16.84 6.59
N THR A 245 25.30 17.43 7.78
CA THR A 245 25.01 16.74 9.06
C THR A 245 23.54 16.35 9.17
N GLU A 246 22.63 17.24 8.78
CA GLU A 246 21.19 16.99 8.76
C GLU A 246 20.80 15.92 7.74
N THR A 247 21.43 15.93 6.56
CA THR A 247 21.28 14.90 5.52
C THR A 247 21.80 13.55 6.01
N ALA A 248 22.95 13.53 6.68
CA ALA A 248 23.51 12.34 7.30
C ALA A 248 22.57 11.80 8.39
N PHE A 249 21.94 12.68 9.17
CA PHE A 249 20.96 12.29 10.18
C PHE A 249 19.71 11.64 9.56
N ILE A 250 19.15 12.21 8.49
CA ILE A 250 18.02 11.60 7.76
C ILE A 250 18.41 10.22 7.21
N ASN A 251 19.57 10.07 6.59
CA ASN A 251 20.01 8.77 6.10
C ASN A 251 20.20 7.76 7.25
N TRP A 252 20.74 8.20 8.39
CA TRP A 252 20.93 7.36 9.57
C TRP A 252 19.61 6.94 10.23
N ILE A 253 18.66 7.86 10.42
CA ILE A 253 17.41 7.60 11.15
C ILE A 253 16.49 6.63 10.38
N PHE A 254 16.55 6.64 9.05
CA PHE A 254 15.84 5.70 8.18
C PHE A 254 16.56 4.37 7.98
N THR A 255 17.78 4.22 8.48
CA THR A 255 18.53 2.96 8.44
C THR A 255 18.78 2.44 9.85
N GLN A 256 19.85 2.90 10.50
CA GLN A 256 20.26 2.43 11.82
C GLN A 256 19.28 2.84 12.93
N GLY A 257 18.69 4.05 12.84
CA GLY A 257 17.70 4.51 13.81
C GLY A 257 16.44 3.66 13.88
N GLN A 258 16.10 2.94 12.81
CA GLN A 258 14.92 2.06 12.76
C GLN A 258 15.02 0.89 13.74
N GLN A 259 16.22 0.32 13.93
CA GLN A 259 16.41 -0.73 14.93
C GLN A 259 16.16 -0.20 16.34
N MET A 260 16.64 1.01 16.65
CA MET A 260 16.43 1.64 17.95
C MET A 260 14.95 1.91 18.24
N MET A 261 14.19 2.33 17.22
CA MET A 261 12.74 2.46 17.31
C MET A 261 12.08 1.12 17.64
N ALA A 262 12.43 0.08 16.87
CA ALA A 262 11.89 -1.26 17.08
C ALA A 262 12.17 -1.73 18.51
N ASP A 263 13.42 -1.64 18.97
CA ASP A 263 13.87 -2.08 20.29
C ASP A 263 13.13 -1.36 21.45
N ASN A 264 12.55 -0.18 21.20
CA ASN A 264 11.82 0.60 22.19
C ASN A 264 10.29 0.53 22.01
N GLY A 265 9.81 -0.49 21.33
CA GLY A 265 8.38 -0.81 21.24
C GLY A 265 7.61 -0.04 20.18
N PHE A 266 8.30 0.77 19.37
CA PHE A 266 7.70 1.42 18.21
C PHE A 266 7.70 0.48 17.00
N VAL A 267 6.76 0.70 16.09
CA VAL A 267 6.69 -0.08 14.85
C VAL A 267 7.55 0.61 13.80
N ALA A 268 8.82 0.24 13.77
CA ALA A 268 9.83 0.71 12.82
C ALA A 268 9.51 0.26 11.39
N LEU A 269 9.87 1.10 10.42
CA LEU A 269 9.60 0.88 9.02
C LEU A 269 10.22 -0.43 8.52
N ASN A 270 9.53 -1.13 7.61
CA ASN A 270 10.16 -2.22 6.87
C ASN A 270 11.14 -1.67 5.82
N ASN A 271 12.04 -2.53 5.33
CA ASN A 271 13.09 -2.12 4.38
C ASN A 271 12.54 -1.44 3.12
N HIS A 272 11.38 -1.86 2.60
CA HIS A 272 10.78 -1.23 1.43
C HIS A 272 10.30 0.19 1.73
N GLU A 273 9.67 0.42 2.87
CA GLU A 273 9.24 1.76 3.27
C GLU A 273 10.43 2.67 3.60
N GLN A 274 11.47 2.17 4.27
CA GLN A 274 12.72 2.90 4.51
C GLN A 274 13.34 3.39 3.19
N LEU A 275 13.49 2.49 2.22
CA LEU A 275 14.03 2.80 0.89
C LEU A 275 13.14 3.79 0.13
N ALA A 276 11.82 3.67 0.24
CA ALA A 276 10.89 4.62 -0.38
C ALA A 276 11.08 6.03 0.21
N GLN A 277 11.21 6.15 1.53
CA GLN A 277 11.46 7.45 2.19
C GLN A 277 12.81 8.04 1.76
N LEU A 278 13.87 7.24 1.76
CA LEU A 278 15.21 7.70 1.36
C LEU A 278 15.30 8.04 -0.13
N LYS A 279 14.63 7.30 -1.00
CA LYS A 279 14.58 7.59 -2.44
C LYS A 279 13.83 8.89 -2.70
N ALA A 280 12.67 9.08 -2.05
CA ALA A 280 11.91 10.32 -2.16
C ALA A 280 12.73 11.53 -1.67
N PHE A 281 13.48 11.37 -0.58
CA PHE A 281 14.32 12.41 -0.01
C PHE A 281 15.55 12.75 -0.86
N ASN A 282 16.26 11.74 -1.39
CA ASN A 282 17.49 11.93 -2.17
C ASN A 282 17.24 12.21 -3.66
N SER A 283 15.98 12.27 -4.10
CA SER A 283 15.65 12.61 -5.49
C SER A 283 15.95 14.10 -5.74
N PRO A 284 16.64 14.46 -6.84
CA PRO A 284 16.86 15.85 -7.17
C PRO A 284 15.51 16.58 -7.31
N ILE A 285 15.42 17.76 -6.69
CA ILE A 285 14.24 18.63 -6.77
C ILE A 285 14.11 19.09 -8.23
N ASP A 286 13.34 18.36 -9.04
CA ASP A 286 12.82 18.91 -10.28
C ASP A 286 11.83 20.02 -9.90
N ASN A 287 12.17 21.25 -10.29
CA ASN A 287 11.29 22.40 -10.15
C ASN A 287 9.87 22.04 -10.64
N PRO A 288 8.81 22.41 -9.92
CA PRO A 288 7.47 22.23 -10.43
C PRO A 288 7.36 23.05 -11.71
N VAL A 289 7.17 22.38 -12.85
CA VAL A 289 6.73 23.03 -14.08
C VAL A 289 5.46 23.78 -13.73
N ASN A 290 5.51 25.10 -13.91
CA ASN A 290 4.39 26.01 -13.74
C ASN A 290 3.12 25.41 -14.36
N ALA A 291 2.18 24.99 -13.51
CA ALA A 291 0.79 24.91 -13.92
C ALA A 291 0.28 26.35 -14.08
N SER A 292 0.63 26.98 -15.20
CA SER A 292 0.00 28.23 -15.61
C SER A 292 -1.47 27.94 -15.88
N ASN A 293 -2.33 28.60 -15.09
CA ASN A 293 -3.74 28.75 -15.37
C ASN A 293 -3.91 29.40 -16.75
N GLU A 294 -4.17 28.61 -17.79
CA GLU A 294 -4.70 29.13 -19.05
C GLU A 294 -6.21 28.99 -19.08
N SER A 295 -6.83 30.14 -18.80
CA SER A 295 -8.14 30.58 -19.27
C SER A 295 -8.48 30.04 -20.66
N THR A 296 -9.68 29.47 -20.78
CA THR A 296 -10.35 29.04 -22.01
C THR A 296 -10.22 30.06 -23.15
N SER A 297 -9.43 29.73 -24.17
CA SER A 297 -9.42 30.41 -25.47
C SER A 297 -9.98 29.48 -26.55
N ASN A 298 -10.77 30.02 -27.47
CA ASN A 298 -11.69 29.36 -28.40
C ASN A 298 -11.03 28.50 -29.51
N ALA A 299 -9.84 27.94 -29.28
CA ALA A 299 -9.09 27.11 -30.23
C ALA A 299 -9.79 25.78 -30.57
N TRP A 300 -10.63 25.25 -29.66
CA TRP A 300 -11.34 23.99 -29.84
C TRP A 300 -12.37 24.02 -30.99
N ILE A 301 -12.89 25.19 -31.35
CA ILE A 301 -13.89 25.33 -32.43
C ILE A 301 -13.24 25.14 -33.81
N VAL A 302 -11.98 25.54 -33.98
CA VAL A 302 -11.24 25.38 -35.23
C VAL A 302 -10.83 23.92 -35.45
N ILE A 303 -10.47 23.21 -34.38
CA ILE A 303 -10.10 21.78 -34.41
C ILE A 303 -11.32 20.91 -34.79
N MET A 304 -12.51 21.24 -34.29
CA MET A 304 -13.76 20.55 -34.64
C MET A 304 -14.14 20.70 -36.13
N LEU A 305 -13.89 21.86 -36.75
CA LEU A 305 -14.19 22.09 -38.17
C LEU A 305 -13.21 21.35 -39.10
N ILE A 306 -11.95 21.22 -38.71
CA ILE A 306 -10.95 20.44 -39.47
C ILE A 306 -11.27 18.94 -39.39
N ALA A 307 -11.70 18.45 -38.22
CA ALA A 307 -12.11 17.06 -38.03
C ALA A 307 -13.34 16.70 -38.90
N LEU A 308 -14.30 17.63 -39.05
CA LEU A 308 -15.49 17.38 -39.87
C LEU A 308 -15.18 17.30 -41.37
N GLY A 309 -14.23 18.11 -41.86
CA GLY A 309 -13.78 18.07 -43.26
C GLY A 309 -13.05 16.78 -43.62
N GLY A 310 -12.25 16.24 -42.69
CA GLY A 310 -11.52 14.98 -42.87
C GLY A 310 -12.44 13.76 -43.02
N ILE A 311 -13.57 13.74 -42.31
CA ILE A 311 -14.52 12.62 -42.33
C ILE A 311 -15.24 12.52 -43.70
N VAL A 312 -15.51 13.64 -44.35
CA VAL A 312 -16.16 13.66 -45.68
C VAL A 312 -15.18 13.17 -46.77
N ILE A 313 -13.91 13.53 -46.66
CA ILE A 313 -12.85 13.08 -47.58
C ILE A 313 -12.57 11.58 -47.37
N PHE A 314 -12.57 11.11 -46.12
CA PHE A 314 -12.38 9.71 -45.78
C PHE A 314 -13.57 8.83 -46.24
N GLY A 315 -14.79 9.34 -46.14
CA GLY A 315 -15.98 8.67 -46.68
C GLY A 315 -15.92 8.46 -48.19
N LEU A 316 -15.49 9.49 -48.94
CA LEU A 316 -15.32 9.39 -50.40
C LEU A 316 -14.16 8.44 -50.80
N PHE A 317 -13.08 8.42 -50.01
CA PHE A 317 -11.93 7.53 -50.22
C PHE A 317 -12.27 6.04 -49.99
N ILE A 318 -13.11 5.73 -48.98
CA ILE A 318 -13.58 4.37 -48.70
C ILE A 318 -14.45 3.82 -49.84
N THR A 319 -15.32 4.64 -50.44
CA THR A 319 -16.14 4.21 -51.58
C THR A 319 -15.33 3.85 -52.82
N TRP A 320 -14.15 4.47 -53.00
CA TRP A 320 -13.25 4.20 -54.12
C TRP A 320 -12.45 2.90 -53.93
N ILE A 321 -12.12 2.54 -52.69
CA ILE A 321 -11.34 1.32 -52.35
C ILE A 321 -12.15 0.02 -52.49
N PHE A 322 -13.47 0.06 -52.47
CA PHE A 322 -14.30 -1.16 -52.60
C PHE A 322 -14.68 -1.53 -54.05
N THR A 323 -14.29 -0.72 -55.03
CA THR A 323 -14.43 -1.01 -56.47
C THR A 323 -13.05 -1.25 -57.08
N ASP A 324 -12.41 -2.37 -56.73
CA ASP A 324 -11.88 -3.29 -57.75
C ASP A 324 -11.35 -4.56 -57.08
N ARG A 325 -11.93 -5.67 -57.50
CA ARG A 325 -11.49 -7.02 -57.17
C ARG A 325 -10.38 -7.43 -58.12
N THR A 326 -9.19 -7.67 -57.60
CA THR A 326 -8.28 -8.71 -58.10
C THR A 326 -7.35 -9.13 -56.96
N SER A 327 -7.42 -10.41 -56.57
CA SER A 327 -6.39 -11.06 -55.75
C SER A 327 -5.09 -11.17 -56.57
N PRO A 328 -3.93 -10.92 -55.95
CA PRO A 328 -2.86 -11.88 -56.09
C PRO A 328 -2.08 -12.11 -54.79
N ASP A 329 -1.88 -13.41 -54.57
CA ASP A 329 -0.68 -14.07 -54.09
C ASP A 329 -0.12 -13.83 -52.67
N GLU A 330 0.17 -14.97 -52.08
CA GLU A 330 0.66 -15.21 -50.74
C GLU A 330 2.16 -14.89 -50.69
N SER A 331 2.52 -13.66 -50.29
CA SER A 331 3.89 -13.36 -49.88
C SER A 331 3.94 -13.11 -48.38
N VAL A 332 4.67 -13.99 -47.69
CA VAL A 332 5.01 -13.90 -46.28
C VAL A 332 5.73 -12.57 -46.02
N GLU A 333 5.01 -11.58 -45.50
CA GLU A 333 5.63 -10.39 -44.90
C GLU A 333 6.17 -10.76 -43.50
N LEU A 334 7.46 -11.11 -43.47
CA LEU A 334 8.30 -11.00 -42.29
C LEU A 334 8.56 -9.50 -42.03
N THR A 335 7.65 -8.81 -41.36
CA THR A 335 7.91 -7.47 -40.84
C THR A 335 7.37 -7.30 -39.42
N THR A 336 8.19 -7.69 -38.45
CA THR A 336 8.30 -7.01 -37.16
C THR A 336 9.78 -6.88 -36.82
N SER A 337 10.45 -5.91 -37.43
CA SER A 337 11.81 -5.49 -37.06
C SER A 337 11.76 -4.59 -35.82
N GLY A 338 11.29 -5.14 -34.71
CA GLY A 338 11.37 -4.51 -33.39
C GLY A 338 12.28 -5.35 -32.49
N SER A 339 13.11 -4.69 -31.71
CA SER A 339 13.83 -5.29 -30.58
C SER A 339 13.30 -4.71 -29.27
N PHE A 340 13.33 -5.51 -28.22
CA PHE A 340 12.93 -5.12 -26.87
C PHE A 340 14.03 -5.47 -25.87
N ASN A 341 14.09 -4.73 -24.78
CA ASN A 341 15.03 -4.99 -23.68
C ASN A 341 14.30 -4.78 -22.35
N LEU A 342 15.00 -4.99 -21.24
CA LEU A 342 14.41 -4.83 -19.91
C LEU A 342 13.75 -3.44 -19.69
N ASN A 343 14.31 -2.38 -20.28
CA ASN A 343 13.80 -1.01 -20.10
C ASN A 343 12.56 -0.71 -20.94
N SER A 344 12.25 -1.52 -21.97
CA SER A 344 11.06 -1.33 -22.79
C SER A 344 9.80 -1.96 -22.18
N ILE A 345 9.97 -2.87 -21.21
CA ILE A 345 8.86 -3.55 -20.53
C ILE A 345 8.12 -2.54 -19.64
N GLN A 346 6.85 -2.31 -19.95
CA GLN A 346 6.00 -1.39 -19.20
C GLN A 346 5.40 -2.08 -17.99
N SER A 347 5.46 -1.41 -16.85
CA SER A 347 4.84 -1.88 -15.61
C SER A 347 4.04 -0.73 -14.99
N PRO A 348 2.76 -0.55 -15.37
CA PRO A 348 1.91 0.50 -14.81
C PRO A 348 1.88 0.46 -13.27
N LYS A 349 1.94 1.64 -12.65
CA LYS A 349 1.82 1.79 -11.19
C LYS A 349 0.41 1.46 -10.73
N GLY A 350 0.29 0.89 -9.53
CA GLY A 350 -1.00 0.54 -8.91
C GLY A 350 -1.46 -0.90 -9.17
N LEU A 351 -0.79 -1.64 -10.07
CA LEU A 351 -1.01 -3.07 -10.26
C LEU A 351 -0.16 -3.91 -9.30
N MET A 352 -0.66 -5.09 -8.93
CA MET A 352 0.08 -6.12 -8.19
C MET A 352 0.36 -7.29 -9.12
N TYR A 353 1.62 -7.68 -9.30
CA TYR A 353 2.07 -8.65 -10.28
C TYR A 353 2.36 -10.00 -9.64
N ASP A 354 1.96 -11.09 -10.27
CA ASP A 354 2.36 -12.45 -9.90
C ASP A 354 3.61 -12.85 -10.70
N THR A 355 4.45 -13.71 -10.12
CA THR A 355 5.66 -14.23 -10.80
C THR A 355 5.34 -15.14 -12.00
N THR A 356 4.06 -15.41 -12.25
CA THR A 356 3.56 -16.14 -13.44
C THR A 356 3.12 -15.22 -14.58
N HIS A 357 3.58 -13.97 -14.57
CA HIS A 357 3.34 -12.96 -15.60
C HIS A 357 1.88 -12.52 -15.76
N THR A 358 1.16 -12.51 -14.64
CA THR A 358 -0.18 -11.92 -14.57
C THR A 358 -0.18 -10.79 -13.55
N TRP A 359 -1.19 -9.94 -13.61
CA TRP A 359 -1.39 -8.90 -12.61
C TRP A 359 -2.81 -8.90 -12.07
N ALA A 360 -2.97 -8.33 -10.89
CA ALA A 360 -4.23 -8.12 -10.21
C ALA A 360 -4.34 -6.66 -9.73
N PHE A 361 -5.55 -6.13 -9.79
CA PHE A 361 -5.92 -4.80 -9.31
C PHE A 361 -7.23 -4.89 -8.53
N MET A 362 -7.18 -4.57 -7.24
CA MET A 362 -8.38 -4.52 -6.40
C MET A 362 -9.09 -3.17 -6.60
N GLU A 363 -10.33 -3.25 -7.03
CA GLU A 363 -11.22 -2.09 -7.11
C GLU A 363 -11.86 -1.79 -5.74
N ASN A 364 -12.40 -0.57 -5.62
CA ASN A 364 -13.00 -0.09 -4.36
C ASN A 364 -14.22 -0.91 -3.91
N ASP A 365 -14.84 -1.68 -4.82
CA ASP A 365 -15.96 -2.58 -4.56
C ASP A 365 -15.52 -3.97 -4.06
N GLY A 366 -14.20 -4.20 -3.90
CA GLY A 366 -13.63 -5.47 -3.46
C GLY A 366 -13.48 -6.50 -4.59
N MET A 367 -13.84 -6.15 -5.83
CA MET A 367 -13.62 -7.01 -7.00
C MET A 367 -12.22 -6.82 -7.53
N VAL A 368 -11.68 -7.87 -8.14
CA VAL A 368 -10.30 -7.89 -8.62
C VAL A 368 -10.29 -7.99 -10.13
N LYS A 369 -9.75 -6.98 -10.80
CA LYS A 369 -9.40 -7.08 -12.22
C LYS A 369 -8.09 -7.83 -12.34
N VAL A 370 -8.02 -8.80 -13.25
CA VAL A 370 -6.79 -9.53 -13.55
C VAL A 370 -6.46 -9.41 -15.03
N GLY A 371 -5.18 -9.42 -15.37
CA GLY A 371 -4.69 -9.37 -16.74
C GLY A 371 -3.30 -9.97 -16.88
N VAL A 372 -2.69 -9.77 -18.04
CA VAL A 372 -1.34 -10.28 -18.38
C VAL A 372 -0.37 -9.11 -18.42
N ASP A 373 0.86 -9.34 -17.98
CA ASP A 373 1.90 -8.31 -18.01
C ASP A 373 2.44 -8.04 -19.43
N ASP A 374 3.20 -6.96 -19.56
CA ASP A 374 3.74 -6.50 -20.84
C ASP A 374 4.87 -7.41 -21.37
N PHE A 375 5.52 -8.18 -20.49
CA PHE A 375 6.59 -9.07 -20.88
C PHE A 375 6.11 -10.22 -21.76
N LEU A 376 4.97 -10.84 -21.45
CA LEU A 376 4.41 -11.85 -22.35
C LEU A 376 3.98 -11.26 -23.70
N HIS A 377 3.56 -9.99 -23.73
CA HIS A 377 3.27 -9.32 -24.99
C HIS A 377 4.53 -9.22 -25.87
N HIS A 378 5.66 -8.78 -25.32
CA HIS A 378 6.92 -8.73 -26.07
C HIS A 378 7.41 -10.11 -26.54
N ILE A 379 7.25 -11.14 -25.70
CA ILE A 379 7.68 -12.51 -26.04
C ILE A 379 6.90 -13.10 -27.21
N PHE A 380 5.58 -12.96 -27.19
CA PHE A 380 4.70 -13.58 -28.17
C PHE A 380 4.33 -12.66 -29.32
N GLY A 381 4.49 -11.36 -29.16
CA GLY A 381 4.02 -10.35 -30.10
C GLY A 381 2.50 -10.39 -30.24
N LYS A 382 2.03 -10.57 -31.47
CA LYS A 382 0.59 -10.65 -31.77
C LYS A 382 0.04 -12.01 -31.32
N ILE A 383 -1.03 -11.99 -30.53
CA ILE A 383 -1.81 -13.18 -30.16
C ILE A 383 -2.99 -13.31 -31.12
N ASP A 384 -3.23 -14.47 -31.73
CA ASP A 384 -4.32 -14.62 -32.71
C ASP A 384 -5.70 -14.70 -32.02
N GLN A 385 -5.74 -15.42 -30.90
CA GLN A 385 -6.97 -15.70 -30.15
C GLN A 385 -6.69 -15.98 -28.68
N VAL A 386 -7.62 -15.60 -27.81
CA VAL A 386 -7.64 -15.95 -26.38
C VAL A 386 -8.85 -16.85 -26.09
N LYS A 387 -8.65 -17.97 -25.39
CA LYS A 387 -9.73 -18.88 -24.97
C LYS A 387 -10.42 -18.33 -23.73
N ILE A 388 -11.50 -17.59 -23.95
CA ILE A 388 -12.28 -16.95 -22.90
C ILE A 388 -13.21 -17.93 -22.19
N HIS A 389 -13.38 -17.74 -20.88
CA HIS A 389 -14.32 -18.44 -20.03
C HIS A 389 -15.56 -17.58 -19.74
N SER A 390 -16.70 -18.23 -19.54
CA SER A 390 -17.94 -17.56 -19.15
C SER A 390 -17.90 -17.10 -17.69
N THR A 391 -18.72 -16.08 -17.39
CA THR A 391 -19.02 -15.69 -16.00
C THR A 391 -19.52 -16.89 -15.21
N GLY A 392 -19.23 -16.90 -13.91
CA GLY A 392 -19.56 -17.99 -13.00
C GLY A 392 -18.49 -19.06 -12.83
N LYS A 393 -17.51 -19.17 -13.72
CA LYS A 393 -16.39 -20.12 -13.57
C LYS A 393 -15.47 -19.71 -12.41
N THR A 394 -15.02 -20.70 -11.64
CA THR A 394 -14.12 -20.52 -10.48
C THR A 394 -12.75 -21.10 -10.75
N PHE A 395 -11.72 -20.48 -10.18
CA PHE A 395 -10.33 -20.93 -10.25
C PHE A 395 -9.66 -20.76 -8.90
N LYS A 396 -8.61 -21.55 -8.65
CA LYS A 396 -7.64 -21.30 -7.58
C LYS A 396 -6.42 -20.56 -8.13
N LYS A 397 -5.68 -19.85 -7.26
CA LYS A 397 -4.36 -19.29 -7.60
C LYS A 397 -3.48 -20.41 -8.19
N GLY A 398 -2.81 -20.10 -9.31
CA GLY A 398 -1.94 -21.04 -10.04
C GLY A 398 -2.67 -21.98 -11.00
N GLU A 399 -4.01 -22.04 -10.99
CA GLU A 399 -4.77 -22.77 -12.00
C GLU A 399 -4.84 -22.00 -13.32
N SER A 400 -5.09 -22.71 -14.42
CA SER A 400 -5.20 -22.12 -15.76
C SER A 400 -6.38 -21.13 -15.84
N LEU A 401 -6.05 -19.83 -15.93
CA LEU A 401 -6.99 -18.73 -16.05
C LEU A 401 -7.51 -18.58 -17.49
N THR A 402 -6.62 -18.75 -18.47
CA THR A 402 -6.95 -18.67 -19.90
C THR A 402 -5.89 -19.38 -20.74
N THR A 403 -6.13 -19.51 -22.03
CA THR A 403 -5.15 -20.03 -23.00
C THR A 403 -4.99 -19.06 -24.16
N PHE A 404 -3.75 -18.65 -24.44
CA PHE A 404 -3.40 -17.87 -25.61
C PHE A 404 -3.10 -18.80 -26.78
N ILE A 405 -3.56 -18.44 -27.97
CA ILE A 405 -3.36 -19.18 -29.21
C ILE A 405 -2.65 -18.27 -30.21
N HIS A 406 -1.55 -18.76 -30.77
CA HIS A 406 -0.87 -18.09 -31.87
C HIS A 406 -0.29 -19.13 -32.85
N LYS A 407 -0.64 -19.02 -34.14
CA LYS A 407 -0.28 -19.97 -35.21
C LYS A 407 -0.49 -21.44 -34.84
N GLY A 408 -1.61 -21.73 -34.16
CA GLY A 408 -1.99 -23.08 -33.70
C GLY A 408 -1.28 -23.57 -32.43
N LYS A 409 -0.27 -22.83 -31.92
CA LYS A 409 0.43 -23.12 -30.66
C LYS A 409 -0.33 -22.52 -29.49
N GLN A 410 -0.21 -23.11 -28.30
CA GLN A 410 -1.01 -22.74 -27.13
C GLN A 410 -0.14 -22.53 -25.90
N ILE A 411 -0.44 -21.49 -25.12
CA ILE A 411 0.15 -21.22 -23.80
C ILE A 411 -0.97 -20.98 -22.80
N SER A 412 -0.90 -21.71 -21.68
CA SER A 412 -1.80 -21.55 -20.55
C SER A 412 -1.26 -20.51 -19.59
N ILE A 413 -2.08 -19.49 -19.32
CA ILE A 413 -1.80 -18.42 -18.37
C ILE A 413 -2.43 -18.78 -17.02
N GLN A 414 -1.71 -18.58 -15.93
CA GLN A 414 -2.17 -18.94 -14.59
C GLN A 414 -2.93 -17.81 -13.91
N SER A 415 -3.81 -18.14 -12.97
CA SER A 415 -4.55 -17.14 -12.20
C SER A 415 -3.69 -16.57 -11.08
N PRO A 416 -3.56 -15.24 -10.94
CA PRO A 416 -2.83 -14.62 -9.83
C PRO A 416 -3.56 -14.77 -8.49
N VAL A 417 -4.88 -15.01 -8.54
CA VAL A 417 -5.76 -15.13 -7.37
C VAL A 417 -6.85 -16.17 -7.57
N SER A 418 -7.33 -16.74 -6.46
CA SER A 418 -8.50 -17.61 -6.41
C SER A 418 -9.78 -16.78 -6.44
N GLY A 419 -10.78 -17.21 -7.20
CA GLY A 419 -12.07 -16.54 -7.23
C GLY A 419 -13.01 -16.98 -8.35
N LYS A 420 -14.14 -16.28 -8.44
CA LYS A 420 -15.20 -16.51 -9.42
C LYS A 420 -15.24 -15.37 -10.45
N ILE A 421 -15.29 -15.69 -11.74
CA ILE A 421 -15.45 -14.66 -12.78
C ILE A 421 -16.84 -14.04 -12.68
N ILE A 422 -16.89 -12.71 -12.55
CA ILE A 422 -18.13 -11.94 -12.54
C ILE A 422 -18.31 -11.08 -13.80
N ALA A 423 -17.21 -10.74 -14.49
CA ALA A 423 -17.26 -10.09 -15.80
C ALA A 423 -16.06 -10.47 -16.65
N VAL A 424 -16.24 -10.39 -17.96
CA VAL A 424 -15.25 -10.67 -18.99
C VAL A 424 -15.03 -9.40 -19.80
N ASN A 425 -13.79 -9.09 -20.15
CA ASN A 425 -13.52 -8.00 -21.08
C ASN A 425 -13.70 -8.47 -22.53
N GLU A 426 -14.75 -7.97 -23.19
CA GLU A 426 -15.10 -8.35 -24.56
C GLU A 426 -14.02 -8.01 -25.60
N ALA A 427 -13.07 -7.13 -25.27
CA ALA A 427 -11.91 -6.87 -26.12
C ALA A 427 -11.07 -8.14 -26.40
N PHE A 428 -11.16 -9.16 -25.54
CA PHE A 428 -10.47 -10.44 -25.73
C PHE A 428 -11.30 -11.48 -26.51
N SER A 429 -12.56 -11.18 -26.82
CA SER A 429 -13.45 -12.04 -27.61
C SER A 429 -13.22 -11.90 -29.14
N THR A 430 -12.36 -10.97 -29.57
CA THR A 430 -12.07 -10.69 -30.99
C THR A 430 -10.86 -11.48 -31.50
N LYS A 431 -10.67 -11.51 -32.82
CA LYS A 431 -9.39 -11.92 -33.42
C LYS A 431 -8.35 -10.85 -33.15
N ASN A 432 -7.11 -11.27 -32.91
CA ASN A 432 -5.98 -10.38 -32.64
C ASN A 432 -6.24 -9.38 -31.50
N PRO A 433 -6.66 -9.83 -30.30
CA PRO A 433 -6.95 -8.91 -29.20
C PRO A 433 -5.69 -8.19 -28.73
N ASP A 434 -5.84 -6.92 -28.35
CA ASP A 434 -4.79 -6.18 -27.67
C ASP A 434 -4.72 -6.59 -26.20
N VAL A 435 -3.66 -7.32 -25.87
CA VAL A 435 -3.44 -7.87 -24.54
C VAL A 435 -2.69 -6.90 -23.62
N THR A 436 -2.16 -5.78 -24.15
CA THR A 436 -1.30 -4.88 -23.39
C THR A 436 -2.09 -4.08 -22.36
N SER A 437 -1.67 -4.17 -21.09
CA SER A 437 -2.21 -3.39 -19.96
C SER A 437 -3.75 -3.37 -19.84
N ASN A 438 -4.43 -4.39 -20.37
CA ASN A 438 -5.88 -4.54 -20.34
C ASN A 438 -6.30 -5.66 -19.39
N TRP A 439 -7.40 -5.44 -18.67
CA TRP A 439 -7.96 -6.46 -17.79
C TRP A 439 -8.67 -7.53 -18.62
N LEU A 440 -8.43 -8.81 -18.31
CA LEU A 440 -9.04 -9.97 -18.94
C LEU A 440 -10.38 -10.33 -18.28
N TYR A 441 -10.35 -10.48 -16.95
CA TYR A 441 -11.51 -10.83 -16.13
C TYR A 441 -11.63 -9.90 -14.93
N LYS A 442 -12.88 -9.67 -14.51
CA LYS A 442 -13.19 -9.19 -13.16
C LYS A 442 -13.60 -10.40 -12.33
N ILE A 443 -12.94 -10.59 -11.21
CA ILE A 443 -13.03 -11.75 -10.33
C ILE A 443 -13.56 -11.29 -8.96
N GLU A 444 -14.54 -12.02 -8.44
CA GLU A 444 -14.90 -12.00 -7.03
C GLU A 444 -13.90 -12.92 -6.28
N PRO A 445 -12.97 -12.35 -5.50
CA PRO A 445 -11.87 -13.13 -4.95
C PRO A 445 -12.33 -13.95 -3.74
N THR A 446 -11.88 -15.20 -3.64
CA THR A 446 -12.21 -16.07 -2.49
C THR A 446 -11.16 -16.05 -1.39
N ASN A 447 -9.94 -15.55 -1.66
CA ASN A 447 -8.82 -15.58 -0.70
C ASN A 447 -7.85 -14.39 -0.88
N TRP A 448 -8.36 -13.23 -1.30
CA TRP A 448 -7.55 -12.04 -1.60
C TRP A 448 -6.56 -11.69 -0.49
N LYS A 449 -7.03 -11.66 0.77
CA LYS A 449 -6.22 -11.26 1.94
C LYS A 449 -4.92 -12.06 2.09
N ARG A 450 -4.93 -13.35 1.73
CA ARG A 450 -3.73 -14.20 1.77
C ARG A 450 -2.95 -14.05 0.46
N GLU A 451 -3.64 -14.20 -0.67
CA GLU A 451 -2.99 -14.36 -1.96
C GLU A 451 -2.36 -13.07 -2.48
N SER A 452 -2.92 -11.91 -2.12
CA SER A 452 -2.32 -10.60 -2.45
C SER A 452 -0.96 -10.39 -1.80
N SER A 453 -0.65 -11.12 -0.71
CA SER A 453 0.69 -11.05 -0.07
C SER A 453 1.79 -11.77 -0.85
N PHE A 454 1.41 -12.60 -1.83
CA PHE A 454 2.35 -13.25 -2.74
C PHE A 454 2.58 -12.46 -4.04
N LEU A 455 1.83 -11.38 -4.25
CA LEU A 455 1.97 -10.53 -5.42
C LEU A 455 2.96 -9.40 -5.14
N LEU A 456 3.70 -9.00 -6.18
CA LEU A 456 4.72 -7.99 -6.19
C LEU A 456 4.15 -6.64 -6.61
N MET A 457 4.48 -5.57 -5.89
CA MET A 457 4.23 -4.21 -6.38
C MET A 457 5.22 -3.85 -7.47
N VAL A 458 4.87 -2.86 -8.31
CA VAL A 458 5.65 -2.43 -9.49
C VAL A 458 7.17 -2.35 -9.28
N ASP A 459 7.66 -1.80 -8.17
CA ASP A 459 9.10 -1.70 -7.92
C ASP A 459 9.76 -3.07 -7.70
N SER A 460 9.14 -3.91 -6.85
CA SER A 460 9.61 -5.30 -6.60
C SER A 460 9.47 -6.18 -7.83
N TYR A 461 8.41 -5.98 -8.61
CA TYR A 461 8.22 -6.64 -9.90
C TYR A 461 9.29 -6.21 -10.90
N THR A 462 9.63 -4.91 -10.96
CA THR A 462 10.70 -4.40 -11.85
C THR A 462 12.05 -5.02 -11.50
N ASP A 463 12.36 -5.17 -10.20
CA ASP A 463 13.59 -5.84 -9.76
C ASP A 463 13.56 -7.34 -10.05
N TRP A 464 12.46 -8.02 -9.77
CA TRP A 464 12.27 -9.43 -10.13
C TRP A 464 12.40 -9.66 -11.64
N MET A 465 11.84 -8.76 -12.46
CA MET A 465 11.92 -8.80 -13.91
C MET A 465 13.35 -8.73 -14.44
N LYS A 466 14.30 -8.14 -13.70
CA LYS A 466 15.73 -8.17 -14.10
C LYS A 466 16.26 -9.59 -14.07
N SER A 467 15.98 -10.31 -12.98
CA SER A 467 16.34 -11.71 -12.82
C SER A 467 15.57 -12.59 -13.80
N GLU A 468 14.29 -12.31 -14.00
CA GLU A 468 13.43 -13.07 -14.90
C GLU A 468 13.83 -12.92 -16.38
N PHE A 469 14.22 -11.71 -16.78
CA PHE A 469 14.76 -11.45 -18.11
C PHE A 469 16.05 -12.24 -18.37
N ASN A 470 16.95 -12.31 -17.37
CA ASN A 470 18.16 -13.13 -17.45
C ASN A 470 17.83 -14.62 -17.54
N ARG A 471 16.87 -15.10 -16.72
CA ARG A 471 16.38 -16.48 -16.76
C ARG A 471 15.80 -16.83 -18.13
N PHE A 472 15.11 -15.88 -18.77
CA PHE A 472 14.59 -16.07 -20.11
C PHE A 472 15.70 -16.19 -21.15
N ARG A 473 16.73 -15.36 -21.07
CA ARG A 473 17.92 -15.48 -21.95
C ARG A 473 18.61 -16.83 -21.79
N GLU A 474 18.75 -17.30 -20.56
CA GLU A 474 19.33 -18.62 -20.27
C GLU A 474 18.45 -19.75 -20.82
N PHE A 475 17.14 -19.68 -20.61
CA PHE A 475 16.17 -20.61 -21.20
C PHE A 475 16.32 -20.68 -22.72
N LEU A 476 16.33 -19.53 -23.39
CA LEU A 476 16.49 -19.46 -24.85
C LEU A 476 17.81 -20.08 -25.28
N ASN A 477 18.92 -19.77 -24.60
CA ASN A 477 20.22 -20.34 -24.92
C ASN A 477 20.18 -21.87 -24.85
N THR A 478 19.65 -22.44 -23.76
CA THR A 478 19.57 -23.88 -23.57
C THR A 478 18.63 -24.55 -24.58
N THR A 479 17.39 -24.06 -24.71
CA THR A 479 16.37 -24.70 -25.55
C THR A 479 16.65 -24.53 -27.04
N MET A 480 17.22 -23.40 -27.47
CA MET A 480 17.61 -23.21 -28.88
C MET A 480 18.78 -24.12 -29.28
N HIS A 481 19.74 -24.37 -28.37
CA HIS A 481 20.79 -25.36 -28.63
C HIS A 481 20.26 -26.79 -28.75
N GLN A 482 19.19 -27.13 -28.02
CA GLN A 482 18.57 -28.45 -28.03
C GLN A 482 17.68 -28.70 -29.26
N HIS A 483 16.84 -27.72 -29.62
CA HIS A 483 15.79 -27.92 -30.63
C HIS A 483 16.04 -27.19 -31.95
N SER A 484 16.97 -26.23 -32.02
CA SER A 484 17.20 -25.43 -33.23
C SER A 484 18.65 -24.91 -33.31
N PRO A 485 19.67 -25.80 -33.37
CA PRO A 485 21.07 -25.43 -33.29
C PRO A 485 21.53 -24.46 -34.39
N GLN A 486 20.87 -24.48 -35.55
CA GLN A 486 21.11 -23.56 -36.67
C GLN A 486 20.61 -22.12 -36.42
N HIS A 487 19.67 -21.92 -35.49
CA HIS A 487 19.12 -20.61 -35.12
C HIS A 487 19.65 -20.10 -33.77
N ALA A 488 20.39 -20.93 -33.02
CA ALA A 488 20.90 -20.59 -31.69
C ALA A 488 21.84 -19.36 -31.67
N TYR A 489 22.52 -19.08 -32.79
CA TYR A 489 23.47 -17.97 -32.90
C TYR A 489 22.81 -16.60 -33.16
N ILE A 490 21.55 -16.54 -33.60
CA ILE A 490 20.90 -15.30 -34.05
C ILE A 490 20.30 -14.51 -32.86
N ALA A 491 19.93 -15.18 -31.77
CA ALA A 491 19.22 -14.55 -30.65
C ALA A 491 20.10 -13.85 -29.60
N LEU A 492 21.43 -13.96 -29.68
CA LEU A 492 22.32 -13.65 -28.53
C LEU A 492 23.51 -12.73 -28.85
N GLN A 493 23.69 -12.28 -30.10
CA GLN A 493 24.88 -11.48 -30.49
C GLN A 493 24.75 -9.97 -30.23
N ASP A 494 23.54 -9.42 -30.10
CA ASP A 494 23.32 -7.98 -29.86
C ASP A 494 23.04 -7.68 -28.39
N GLY A 495 24.11 -7.48 -27.61
CA GLY A 495 24.22 -6.43 -26.58
C GLY A 495 23.20 -6.27 -25.44
N GLY A 496 22.16 -7.11 -25.33
CA GLY A 496 21.08 -6.94 -24.35
C GLY A 496 19.67 -6.87 -24.93
N GLU A 497 19.52 -6.80 -26.26
CA GLU A 497 18.21 -6.70 -26.93
C GLU A 497 17.74 -8.06 -27.46
N LEU A 498 16.42 -8.27 -27.44
CA LEU A 498 15.74 -9.47 -27.93
C LEU A 498 14.75 -9.09 -29.03
N GLN A 499 14.51 -9.97 -30.00
CA GLN A 499 13.54 -9.69 -31.05
C GLN A 499 12.10 -9.74 -30.52
N GLU A 500 11.28 -8.75 -30.91
CA GLU A 500 9.84 -8.75 -30.65
C GLU A 500 9.15 -9.97 -31.24
N GLY A 501 8.31 -10.61 -30.44
CA GLY A 501 7.56 -11.79 -30.86
C GLY A 501 8.43 -12.99 -31.21
N LEU A 502 9.65 -13.07 -30.67
CA LEU A 502 10.62 -14.16 -30.86
C LEU A 502 9.97 -15.55 -30.91
N MET A 503 9.05 -15.84 -29.99
CA MET A 503 8.43 -17.16 -29.89
C MET A 503 7.62 -17.54 -31.14
N THR A 504 7.13 -16.57 -31.91
CA THR A 504 6.35 -16.77 -33.13
C THR A 504 7.02 -17.74 -34.11
N GLY A 505 8.32 -17.57 -34.32
CA GLY A 505 9.11 -18.35 -35.28
C GLY A 505 9.60 -19.70 -34.76
N LEU A 506 9.51 -19.97 -33.45
CA LEU A 506 10.12 -21.14 -32.83
C LEU A 506 9.24 -22.39 -32.93
N GLU A 507 9.86 -23.57 -32.90
CA GLU A 507 9.15 -24.85 -33.04
C GLU A 507 8.16 -25.13 -31.89
N PRO A 508 7.11 -25.95 -32.10
CA PRO A 508 6.16 -26.31 -31.04
C PRO A 508 6.80 -26.90 -29.78
N ALA A 509 7.90 -27.64 -29.90
CA ALA A 509 8.63 -28.18 -28.74
C ALA A 509 9.16 -27.06 -27.82
N VAL A 510 9.65 -25.95 -28.39
CA VAL A 510 10.14 -24.80 -27.62
C VAL A 510 9.00 -24.10 -26.88
N TRP A 511 7.79 -24.08 -27.46
CA TRP A 511 6.60 -23.56 -26.78
C TRP A 511 6.18 -24.42 -25.60
N GLU A 512 6.29 -25.74 -25.74
CA GLU A 512 6.03 -26.67 -24.65
C GLU A 512 7.06 -26.52 -23.52
N ASP A 513 8.35 -26.42 -23.86
CA ASP A 513 9.40 -26.16 -22.88
C ASP A 513 9.24 -24.80 -22.20
N PHE A 514 8.83 -23.77 -22.92
CA PHE A 514 8.52 -22.47 -22.31
C PHE A 514 7.36 -22.61 -21.30
N GLN A 515 6.33 -23.38 -21.63
CA GLN A 515 5.24 -23.63 -20.70
C GLN A 515 5.67 -24.40 -19.44
N GLN A 516 6.48 -25.46 -19.59
CA GLN A 516 6.82 -26.38 -18.49
C GLN A 516 8.03 -25.93 -17.67
N GLN A 517 9.04 -25.38 -18.32
CA GLN A 517 10.34 -25.06 -17.73
C GLN A 517 10.48 -23.56 -17.42
N PHE A 518 9.84 -22.69 -18.21
CA PHE A 518 9.87 -21.25 -17.95
C PHE A 518 8.69 -20.81 -17.07
N LEU A 519 7.46 -20.87 -17.56
CA LEU A 519 6.28 -20.33 -16.85
C LEU A 519 5.92 -21.09 -15.56
N LYS A 520 6.00 -22.42 -15.55
CA LYS A 520 5.67 -23.23 -14.36
C LYS A 520 6.77 -23.28 -13.32
N ALA A 521 8.03 -23.06 -13.69
CA ALA A 521 9.14 -23.05 -12.74
C ALA A 521 9.23 -21.73 -11.94
N SER A 522 8.52 -20.69 -12.37
CA SER A 522 8.37 -19.42 -11.63
C SER A 522 7.32 -19.45 -10.51
N CYS A 523 6.71 -20.62 -10.26
CA CYS A 523 5.60 -20.83 -9.31
C CYS A 523 6.04 -21.26 -7.92
#